data_AF-A0A1F7FNC8-F1
#
_entry.id   AF-A0A1F7FNC8-F1
#
_cell.length_a   1.000
_cell.length_b   1.000
_cell.length_c   1.000
_cell.angle_alpha   90.00
_cell.angle_beta   90.00
_cell.angle_gamma   90.00
#
_symmetry.space_group_name_H-M   'P 1'
#
loop_
_entity.id
_entity.type
_entity.pdbx_description
1 polymer ?
#
loop_
_entity_poly.entity_id
_entity_poly.type
_entity_poly.pdbx_seq_one_letter_code
_entity_poly.pdbx_strand_id
1 'polypeptide(L)'
;MLAICLVLLNTLPVEACDVSLFSLVAGNSPNKAFASTLTGLVTCVKAVGNNSQNKETLPGHLQQVMVKWIEFSNTYLQNPPEWAKKDPEWKTKFDGLTDLIGSIRKNLISAEPDYNKSHSEIQKFSRQLTRLYDNLPMDSRSRLRLDIPMQFDYIWDAWNARNQQLLIETTAKISSSTQQLSEQLDDAARKLIGDIVHRSGELHKMAAKGDVFAGKSFEFMLNMTENDFARFNDAQKEGKPATEK
;
A
#
# COMPACT_ATOMS: atom_id res chain seq x y z
N MET A 1 -23.75 16.82 -19.49
CA MET A 1 -23.27 16.26 -18.21
C MET A 1 -22.84 14.78 -18.28
N LEU A 2 -22.70 14.16 -19.46
CA LEU A 2 -22.18 12.78 -19.59
C LEU A 2 -20.69 12.72 -19.99
N ALA A 3 -20.13 13.79 -20.55
CA ALA A 3 -18.74 13.80 -21.00
C ALA A 3 -17.72 13.99 -19.85
N ILE A 4 -18.13 14.51 -18.69
CA ILE A 4 -17.23 14.78 -17.55
C ILE A 4 -16.97 13.52 -16.71
N CYS A 5 -17.89 12.53 -16.72
CA CYS A 5 -17.68 11.25 -16.03
C CYS A 5 -16.78 10.26 -16.79
N LEU A 6 -16.65 10.39 -18.12
CA LEU A 6 -15.80 9.49 -18.91
C LEU A 6 -14.31 9.85 -18.85
N VAL A 7 -13.96 11.08 -18.48
CA VAL A 7 -12.55 11.52 -18.35
C VAL A 7 -11.93 11.08 -17.03
N LEU A 8 -12.73 10.74 -16.01
CA LEU A 8 -12.22 10.22 -14.73
C LEU A 8 -11.98 8.70 -14.73
N LEU A 9 -12.45 7.99 -15.77
CA LEU A 9 -12.30 6.54 -15.91
C LEU A 9 -10.99 6.12 -16.61
N ASN A 10 -10.25 7.08 -17.16
CA ASN A 10 -8.96 6.83 -17.79
C ASN A 10 -7.89 7.65 -17.09
N THR A 11 -6.91 6.94 -16.52
CA THR A 11 -5.55 7.44 -16.27
C THR A 11 -5.35 8.49 -15.19
N LEU A 12 -5.83 8.25 -13.96
CA LEU A 12 -4.98 8.68 -12.83
C LEU A 12 -3.98 7.55 -12.59
N PRO A 13 -2.66 7.80 -12.69
CA PRO A 13 -1.67 6.85 -12.21
C PRO A 13 -2.02 6.62 -10.74
N VAL A 14 -2.45 5.41 -10.43
CA VAL A 14 -2.75 5.05 -9.05
C VAL A 14 -1.40 5.07 -8.34
N GLU A 15 -1.23 6.00 -7.40
CA GLU A 15 -0.05 6.13 -6.51
C GLU A 15 -0.01 4.95 -5.51
N ALA A 16 -0.44 3.75 -5.93
CA ALA A 16 -0.71 2.62 -5.05
C ALA A 16 0.53 1.95 -4.47
N CYS A 17 1.70 2.29 -4.98
CA CYS A 17 2.97 1.85 -4.46
C CYS A 17 3.59 3.03 -3.71
N ASP A 18 3.25 3.15 -2.43
CA ASP A 18 3.73 4.22 -1.55
C ASP A 18 5.21 4.01 -1.21
N VAL A 19 6.07 4.36 -2.17
CA VAL A 19 7.54 4.32 -2.07
C VAL A 19 8.03 5.25 -0.94
N SER A 20 7.31 6.36 -0.72
CA SER A 20 7.69 7.38 0.25
C SER A 20 7.48 6.94 1.69
N LEU A 21 6.46 6.14 1.97
CA LEU A 21 6.26 5.53 3.29
C LEU A 21 7.49 4.76 3.77
N PHE A 22 8.02 3.85 2.96
CA PHE A 22 9.20 3.06 3.32
C PHE A 22 10.43 3.94 3.53
N SER A 23 10.56 5.00 2.73
CA SER A 23 11.62 6.01 2.90
C SER A 23 11.47 6.80 4.21
N LEU A 24 10.24 7.17 4.57
CA LEU A 24 9.94 7.93 5.80
C LEU A 24 10.26 7.14 7.05
N VAL A 25 9.95 5.83 7.04
CA VAL A 25 10.25 4.89 8.13
C VAL A 25 11.74 4.56 8.22
N ALA A 26 12.47 4.61 7.09
CA ALA A 26 13.91 4.35 7.05
C ALA A 26 14.80 5.47 7.61
N GLY A 27 14.29 6.69 7.72
CA GLY A 27 15.07 7.88 8.05
C GLY A 27 15.80 7.76 9.39
N ASN A 28 17.13 7.57 9.32
CA ASN A 28 18.13 7.48 10.40
C ASN A 28 18.27 6.14 11.17
N SER A 29 17.84 5.03 10.58
CA SER A 29 17.92 3.71 11.21
C SER A 29 19.13 2.85 10.75
N PRO A 30 19.69 1.95 11.59
CA PRO A 30 20.59 0.86 11.15
C PRO A 30 19.98 -0.05 10.05
N ASN A 31 18.70 0.15 9.74
CA ASN A 31 17.90 -0.64 8.82
C ASN A 31 17.95 -0.09 7.39
N LYS A 32 18.83 0.87 7.11
CA LYS A 32 18.94 1.55 5.82
C LYS A 32 19.09 0.58 4.65
N ALA A 33 19.86 -0.50 4.82
CA ALA A 33 20.04 -1.52 3.78
C ALA A 33 18.73 -2.28 3.48
N PHE A 34 18.01 -2.70 4.53
CA PHE A 34 16.73 -3.38 4.40
C PHE A 34 15.70 -2.47 3.73
N ALA A 35 15.52 -1.26 4.25
CA ALA A 35 14.55 -0.31 3.74
C ALA A 35 14.89 0.18 2.33
N SER A 36 16.17 0.37 2.01
CA SER A 36 16.61 0.73 0.66
C SER A 36 16.29 -0.38 -0.35
N THR A 37 16.58 -1.64 -0.01
CA THR A 37 16.29 -2.77 -0.89
C THR A 37 14.78 -2.92 -1.10
N LEU A 38 14.00 -2.77 -0.02
CA LEU A 38 12.54 -2.80 -0.07
C LEU A 38 11.96 -1.66 -0.92
N THR A 39 12.48 -0.43 -0.76
CA THR A 39 12.09 0.73 -1.58
C THR A 39 12.37 0.48 -3.06
N GLY A 40 13.52 -0.14 -3.38
CA GLY A 40 13.86 -0.55 -4.73
C GLY A 40 12.90 -1.60 -5.31
N LEU A 41 12.47 -2.56 -4.49
CA LEU A 41 11.47 -3.56 -4.87
C LEU A 41 10.11 -2.93 -5.18
N VAL A 42 9.62 -2.04 -4.30
CA VAL A 42 8.37 -1.29 -4.49
C VAL A 42 8.41 -0.48 -5.79
N THR A 43 9.56 0.15 -6.08
CA THR A 43 9.77 0.90 -7.33
C THR A 43 9.65 0.00 -8.56
N CYS A 44 10.24 -1.20 -8.54
CA CYS A 44 10.11 -2.15 -9.65
C CYS A 44 8.67 -2.65 -9.82
N VAL A 45 7.95 -2.88 -8.73
CA VAL A 45 6.54 -3.27 -8.78
C VAL A 45 5.66 -2.14 -9.32
N LYS A 46 5.92 -0.89 -8.94
CA LYS A 46 5.27 0.31 -9.54
C LYS A 46 5.50 0.35 -11.05
N ALA A 47 6.71 0.04 -11.51
CA ALA A 47 7.02 -0.02 -12.94
C ALA A 47 6.22 -1.11 -13.69
N VAL A 48 6.01 -2.28 -13.08
CA VAL A 48 5.12 -3.31 -13.64
C VAL A 48 3.68 -2.80 -13.74
N GLY A 49 3.15 -2.16 -12.70
CA GLY A 49 1.80 -1.59 -12.72
C GLY A 49 1.62 -0.57 -13.85
N ASN A 50 2.56 0.36 -13.97
CA ASN A 50 2.54 1.43 -14.98
C ASN A 50 2.72 0.93 -16.43
N ASN A 51 3.35 -0.24 -16.61
CA ASN A 51 3.61 -0.84 -17.92
C ASN A 51 2.80 -2.12 -18.16
N SER A 52 1.77 -2.38 -17.34
CA SER A 52 1.02 -3.64 -17.34
C SER A 52 0.40 -4.00 -18.69
N GLN A 53 0.08 -3.01 -19.52
CA GLN A 53 -0.50 -3.22 -20.86
C GLN A 53 0.53 -3.14 -22.01
N ASN A 54 1.78 -2.75 -21.72
CA ASN A 54 2.82 -2.61 -22.73
C ASN A 54 3.56 -3.94 -22.93
N LYS A 55 3.22 -4.67 -24.00
CA LYS A 55 3.79 -5.99 -24.30
C LYS A 55 5.30 -5.99 -24.58
N GLU A 56 5.87 -4.85 -24.98
CA GLU A 56 7.29 -4.73 -25.27
C GLU A 56 8.13 -4.58 -23.99
N THR A 57 7.69 -3.73 -23.06
CA THR A 57 8.45 -3.40 -21.84
C THR A 57 8.09 -4.27 -20.64
N LEU A 58 6.85 -4.78 -20.58
CA LEU A 58 6.35 -5.59 -19.47
C LEU A 58 7.23 -6.80 -19.12
N PRO A 59 7.70 -7.63 -20.08
CA PRO A 59 8.55 -8.78 -19.74
C PRO A 59 9.82 -8.38 -18.99
N GLY A 60 10.45 -7.27 -19.39
CA GLY A 60 11.63 -6.73 -18.73
C GLY A 60 11.34 -6.25 -17.30
N HIS A 61 10.23 -5.53 -17.10
CA HIS A 61 9.82 -5.09 -15.76
C HIS A 61 9.47 -6.27 -14.83
N LEU A 62 8.76 -7.28 -15.33
CA LEU A 62 8.46 -8.50 -14.57
C LEU A 62 9.74 -9.24 -14.18
N GLN A 63 10.70 -9.37 -15.10
CA GLN A 63 11.98 -9.99 -14.81
C GLN A 63 12.74 -9.25 -13.71
N GLN A 64 12.78 -7.91 -13.77
CA GLN A 64 13.42 -7.10 -12.73
C GLN A 64 12.78 -7.29 -11.36
N VAL A 65 11.45 -7.34 -11.27
CA VAL A 65 10.74 -7.61 -10.02
C VAL A 65 11.10 -9.00 -9.47
N MET A 66 11.07 -10.04 -10.31
CA MET A 66 11.40 -11.40 -9.88
C MET A 66 12.85 -11.51 -9.38
N VAL A 67 13.82 -10.95 -10.11
CA VAL A 67 15.23 -10.96 -9.71
C VAL A 67 15.43 -10.25 -8.37
N LYS A 68 14.90 -9.02 -8.25
CA LYS A 68 15.00 -8.27 -6.99
C LYS A 68 14.28 -8.95 -5.83
N TRP A 69 13.14 -9.59 -6.09
CA TRP A 69 12.44 -10.36 -5.07
C TRP A 69 13.28 -11.52 -4.58
N ILE A 70 13.86 -12.32 -5.48
CA ILE A 70 14.72 -13.45 -5.13
C ILE A 70 15.95 -12.99 -4.34
N GLU A 71 16.59 -11.90 -4.77
CA GLU A 71 17.72 -11.31 -4.04
C GLU A 71 17.32 -10.88 -2.62
N PHE A 72 16.20 -10.17 -2.50
CA PHE A 72 15.66 -9.69 -1.24
C PHE A 72 15.25 -10.84 -0.31
N SER A 73 14.49 -11.82 -0.83
CA SER A 73 14.00 -12.97 -0.09
C SER A 73 15.14 -13.85 0.38
N ASN A 74 16.11 -14.18 -0.48
CA ASN A 74 17.25 -15.01 -0.08
C ASN A 74 18.08 -14.32 1.01
N THR A 75 18.31 -13.02 0.89
CA THR A 75 19.06 -12.25 1.88
C THR A 75 18.37 -12.26 3.23
N TYR A 76 17.10 -11.87 3.28
CA TYR A 76 16.40 -11.60 4.53
C TYR A 76 15.61 -12.78 5.11
N LEU A 77 15.41 -13.87 4.37
CA LEU A 77 14.98 -15.15 4.94
C LEU A 77 16.14 -15.86 5.66
N GLN A 78 17.34 -15.82 5.10
CA GLN A 78 18.51 -16.45 5.72
C GLN A 78 19.08 -15.60 6.86
N ASN A 79 19.09 -14.27 6.67
CA ASN A 79 19.59 -13.32 7.65
C ASN A 79 18.52 -12.25 7.94
N PRO A 80 17.46 -12.60 8.69
CA PRO A 80 16.46 -11.63 9.09
C PRO A 80 17.10 -10.49 9.88
N PRO A 81 16.62 -9.24 9.71
CA PRO A 81 17.04 -8.16 10.59
C PRO A 81 16.72 -8.46 12.07
N GLU A 82 17.40 -7.81 13.01
CA GLU A 82 17.31 -8.15 14.44
C GLU A 82 15.87 -8.17 14.99
N TRP A 83 15.01 -7.24 14.56
CA TRP A 83 13.61 -7.18 14.99
C TRP A 83 12.75 -8.32 14.44
N ALA A 84 13.17 -8.93 13.34
CA ALA A 84 12.46 -10.00 12.66
C ALA A 84 12.94 -11.40 13.06
N LYS A 85 14.10 -11.54 13.71
CA LYS A 85 14.66 -12.86 14.09
C LYS A 85 13.73 -13.72 14.95
N LYS A 86 12.85 -13.09 15.73
CA LYS A 86 11.88 -13.76 16.61
C LYS A 86 10.44 -13.66 16.10
N ASP A 87 10.24 -13.15 14.89
CA ASP A 87 8.92 -13.08 14.27
C ASP A 87 8.50 -14.49 13.82
N PRO A 88 7.52 -15.13 14.47
CA PRO A 88 7.09 -16.48 14.10
C PRO A 88 6.48 -16.52 12.69
N GLU A 89 5.97 -15.39 12.21
CA GLU A 89 5.32 -15.26 10.91
C GLU A 89 6.30 -14.81 9.81
N TRP A 90 7.60 -14.64 10.11
CA TRP A 90 8.56 -14.07 9.16
C TRP A 90 8.54 -14.80 7.82
N LYS A 91 8.69 -16.13 7.86
CA LYS A 91 8.67 -16.95 6.65
C LYS A 91 7.33 -16.87 5.93
N THR A 92 6.22 -17.01 6.66
CA THR A 92 4.86 -16.93 6.10
C THR A 92 4.61 -15.62 5.37
N LYS A 93 5.14 -14.49 5.85
CA LYS A 93 5.05 -13.19 5.18
C LYS A 93 5.73 -13.21 3.81
N PHE A 94 6.91 -13.80 3.70
CA PHE A 94 7.61 -13.94 2.41
C PHE A 94 6.91 -14.93 1.48
N ASP A 95 6.36 -16.03 2.01
CA ASP A 95 5.62 -17.00 1.20
C ASP A 95 4.39 -16.32 0.57
N GLY A 96 3.61 -15.57 1.36
CA GLY A 96 2.45 -14.82 0.84
C GLY A 96 2.81 -13.74 -0.18
N LEU A 97 3.93 -13.02 0.02
CA LEU A 97 4.43 -12.05 -0.96
C LEU A 97 4.92 -12.72 -2.25
N THR A 98 5.50 -13.91 -2.15
CA THR A 98 5.92 -14.72 -3.30
C THR A 98 4.71 -15.19 -4.12
N ASP A 99 3.66 -15.66 -3.44
CA ASP A 99 2.42 -16.06 -4.07
C ASP A 99 1.76 -14.89 -4.81
N LEU A 100 1.76 -13.69 -4.23
CA LEU A 100 1.27 -12.47 -4.88
C LEU A 100 2.06 -12.14 -6.15
N ILE A 101 3.39 -12.18 -6.12
CA ILE A 101 4.23 -11.97 -7.33
C ILE A 101 3.92 -13.02 -8.39
N GLY A 102 3.76 -14.28 -7.99
CA GLY A 102 3.38 -15.37 -8.88
C GLY A 102 2.03 -15.14 -9.54
N SER A 103 1.03 -14.70 -8.77
CA SER A 103 -0.31 -14.37 -9.26
C SER A 103 -0.29 -13.17 -10.21
N ILE A 104 0.40 -12.07 -9.86
CA ILE A 104 0.58 -10.89 -10.72
C ILE A 104 1.16 -11.31 -12.07
N ARG A 105 2.25 -12.07 -12.05
CA ARG A 105 2.87 -12.56 -13.28
C ARG A 105 1.90 -13.39 -14.10
N LYS A 106 1.22 -14.37 -13.48
CA LYS A 106 0.24 -15.24 -14.16
C LYS A 106 -0.87 -14.42 -14.82
N ASN A 107 -1.43 -13.46 -14.11
CA ASN A 107 -2.54 -12.64 -14.60
C ASN A 107 -2.09 -11.72 -15.75
N LEU A 108 -0.85 -11.22 -15.75
CA LEU A 108 -0.33 -10.33 -16.79
C LEU A 108 0.16 -11.03 -18.07
N ILE A 109 0.67 -12.27 -17.98
CA ILE A 109 1.26 -12.99 -19.13
C ILE A 109 0.35 -14.07 -19.73
N SER A 110 -0.83 -14.28 -19.15
CA SER A 110 -1.79 -15.25 -19.67
C SER A 110 -2.29 -14.87 -21.07
N ALA A 111 -2.88 -15.83 -21.79
CA ALA A 111 -3.44 -15.58 -23.12
C ALA A 111 -4.54 -14.50 -23.10
N GLU A 112 -5.26 -14.39 -21.97
CA GLU A 112 -6.28 -13.37 -21.70
C GLU A 112 -5.90 -12.61 -20.42
N PRO A 113 -5.05 -11.56 -20.51
CA PRO A 113 -4.55 -10.87 -19.32
C PRO A 113 -5.66 -10.22 -18.49
N ASP A 114 -5.63 -10.43 -17.18
CA ASP A 114 -6.50 -9.75 -16.23
C ASP A 114 -5.75 -8.58 -15.58
N TYR A 115 -5.77 -7.43 -16.27
CA TYR A 115 -5.08 -6.22 -15.83
C TYR A 115 -5.67 -5.65 -14.53
N ASN A 116 -6.98 -5.75 -14.34
CA ASN A 116 -7.65 -5.21 -13.16
C ASN A 116 -7.23 -6.00 -11.91
N LYS A 117 -7.29 -7.33 -11.99
CA LYS A 117 -6.84 -8.19 -10.89
C LYS A 117 -5.35 -8.00 -10.61
N SER A 118 -4.52 -7.96 -11.65
CA SER A 118 -3.08 -7.71 -11.50
C SER A 118 -2.80 -6.37 -10.82
N HIS A 119 -3.55 -5.33 -11.18
CA HIS A 119 -3.46 -4.03 -10.53
C HIS A 119 -3.77 -4.14 -9.05
N SER A 120 -4.93 -4.70 -8.67
CA SER A 120 -5.30 -4.91 -7.26
C SER A 120 -4.27 -5.73 -6.48
N GLU A 121 -3.71 -6.77 -7.08
CA GLU A 121 -2.67 -7.61 -6.46
C GLU A 121 -1.34 -6.86 -6.29
N ILE A 122 -0.98 -5.96 -7.20
CA ILE A 122 0.17 -5.06 -7.06
C ILE A 122 -0.02 -4.11 -5.86
N GLN A 123 -1.21 -3.55 -5.68
CA GLN A 123 -1.49 -2.71 -4.51
C GLN A 123 -1.43 -3.53 -3.22
N LYS A 124 -2.04 -4.73 -3.24
CA LYS A 124 -2.01 -5.68 -2.10
C LYS A 124 -0.58 -6.05 -1.73
N PHE A 125 0.26 -6.35 -2.71
CA PHE A 125 1.69 -6.60 -2.50
C PHE A 125 2.34 -5.41 -1.80
N SER A 126 2.16 -4.18 -2.30
CA SER A 126 2.74 -2.98 -1.69
C SER A 126 2.28 -2.75 -0.25
N ARG A 127 1.00 -2.99 0.06
CA ARG A 127 0.48 -2.91 1.43
C ARG A 127 1.12 -3.97 2.32
N GLN A 128 1.16 -5.22 1.88
CA GLN A 128 1.68 -6.33 2.69
C GLN A 128 3.18 -6.25 2.97
N LEU A 129 3.94 -5.51 2.16
CA LEU A 129 5.34 -5.22 2.46
C LEU A 129 5.52 -4.47 3.79
N THR A 130 4.53 -3.69 4.26
CA THR A 130 4.63 -3.03 5.58
C THR A 130 4.69 -4.03 6.73
N ARG A 131 4.15 -5.25 6.56
CA ARG A 131 4.18 -6.32 7.57
C ARG A 131 5.58 -6.80 7.90
N LEU A 132 6.55 -6.55 7.02
CA LEU A 132 7.96 -6.87 7.29
C LEU A 132 8.57 -5.97 8.39
N TYR A 133 7.82 -4.96 8.84
CA TYR A 133 8.18 -4.07 9.94
C TYR A 133 7.33 -4.28 11.20
N ASP A 134 6.45 -5.29 11.27
CA ASP A 134 5.52 -5.48 12.41
C ASP A 134 6.25 -5.41 13.77
N ASN A 135 7.38 -6.10 13.89
CA ASN A 135 8.15 -6.17 15.13
C ASN A 135 9.24 -5.09 15.25
N LEU A 136 9.39 -4.20 14.27
CA LEU A 136 10.38 -3.13 14.33
C LEU A 136 10.02 -2.13 15.45
N PRO A 137 10.88 -1.92 16.46
CA PRO A 137 10.65 -0.87 17.46
C PRO A 137 10.68 0.50 16.79
N MET A 138 9.62 1.29 16.99
CA MET A 138 9.49 2.65 16.46
C MET A 138 8.52 3.48 17.31
N ASP A 139 8.56 4.80 17.12
CA ASP A 139 7.60 5.69 17.75
C ASP A 139 6.16 5.48 17.24
N SER A 140 5.18 5.93 18.02
CA SER A 140 3.76 5.73 17.73
C SER A 140 3.34 6.30 16.37
N ARG A 141 3.90 7.45 15.96
CA ARG A 141 3.57 8.09 14.69
C ARG A 141 4.05 7.27 13.51
N SER A 142 5.29 6.78 13.58
CA SER A 142 5.85 5.88 12.56
C SER A 142 5.07 4.56 12.48
N ARG A 143 4.63 4.04 13.64
CA ARG A 143 3.79 2.83 13.71
C ARG A 143 2.45 3.03 13.01
N LEU A 144 1.73 4.11 13.33
CA LEU A 144 0.46 4.45 12.70
C LEU A 144 0.59 4.59 11.17
N ARG A 145 1.69 5.19 10.68
CA ARG A 145 1.93 5.32 9.24
C ARG A 145 2.05 3.96 8.53
N LEU A 146 2.68 2.96 9.15
CA LEU A 146 2.81 1.61 8.58
C LEU A 146 1.53 0.78 8.71
N ASP A 147 0.74 1.03 9.75
CA ASP A 147 -0.47 0.27 10.03
C ASP A 147 -1.63 0.67 9.09
N ILE A 148 -1.70 1.95 8.67
CA ILE A 148 -2.76 2.46 7.79
C ILE A 148 -2.86 1.69 6.44
N PRO A 149 -1.76 1.44 5.71
CA PRO A 149 -1.78 0.56 4.53
C PRO A 149 -2.38 -0.82 4.81
N MET A 150 -2.08 -1.43 5.95
CA MET A 150 -2.68 -2.71 6.31
C MET A 150 -4.19 -2.59 6.58
N GLN A 151 -4.66 -1.47 7.13
CA GLN A 151 -6.10 -1.24 7.27
C GLN A 151 -6.78 -1.14 5.90
N PHE A 152 -6.16 -0.49 4.90
CA PHE A 152 -6.67 -0.52 3.53
C PHE A 152 -6.74 -1.95 2.98
N ASP A 153 -5.72 -2.78 3.23
CA ASP A 153 -5.73 -4.18 2.78
C ASP A 153 -6.91 -4.97 3.37
N TYR A 154 -7.16 -4.80 4.67
CA TYR A 154 -8.29 -5.45 5.33
C TYR A 154 -9.66 -4.96 4.82
N ILE A 155 -9.78 -3.67 4.47
CA ILE A 155 -11.01 -3.13 3.87
C ILE A 155 -11.21 -3.73 2.48
N TRP A 156 -10.16 -3.83 1.67
CA TRP A 156 -10.22 -4.47 0.35
C TRP A 156 -10.62 -5.94 0.44
N ASP A 157 -10.05 -6.68 1.38
CA ASP A 157 -10.40 -8.09 1.60
C ASP A 157 -11.86 -8.24 2.04
N ALA A 158 -12.35 -7.38 2.94
CA ALA A 158 -13.75 -7.36 3.34
C ALA A 158 -14.70 -6.99 2.18
N TRP A 159 -14.32 -6.01 1.37
CA TRP A 159 -15.07 -5.57 0.19
C TRP A 159 -15.21 -6.70 -0.83
N ASN A 160 -14.10 -7.34 -1.19
CA ASN A 160 -14.07 -8.42 -2.16
C ASN A 160 -14.81 -9.66 -1.68
N ALA A 161 -14.74 -9.96 -0.38
CA ALA A 161 -15.50 -11.05 0.25
C ALA A 161 -17.01 -10.73 0.43
N ARG A 162 -17.44 -9.50 0.13
CA ARG A 162 -18.79 -8.97 0.43
C ARG A 162 -19.19 -9.19 1.89
N ASN A 163 -18.23 -9.08 2.80
CA ASN A 163 -18.45 -9.28 4.24
C ASN A 163 -18.72 -7.92 4.89
N GLN A 164 -20.00 -7.59 5.08
CA GLN A 164 -20.40 -6.29 5.63
C GLN A 164 -19.89 -6.07 7.06
N GLN A 165 -19.96 -7.09 7.91
CA GLN A 165 -19.53 -6.97 9.30
C GLN A 165 -18.04 -6.66 9.38
N LEU A 166 -17.21 -7.41 8.64
CA LEU A 166 -15.78 -7.15 8.58
C LEU A 166 -15.50 -5.76 7.97
N LEU A 167 -16.26 -5.35 6.96
CA LEU A 167 -16.11 -4.03 6.34
C LEU A 167 -16.36 -2.89 7.33
N ILE A 168 -17.38 -3.01 8.18
CA ILE A 168 -17.69 -2.05 9.25
C ILE A 168 -16.53 -1.99 10.25
N GLU A 169 -16.01 -3.14 10.67
CA GLU A 169 -14.91 -3.21 11.64
C GLU A 169 -13.61 -2.61 11.09
N THR A 170 -13.24 -2.94 9.86
CA THR A 170 -11.99 -2.47 9.25
C THR A 170 -12.06 -0.98 8.91
N THR A 171 -13.22 -0.48 8.49
CA THR A 171 -13.42 0.96 8.26
C THR A 171 -13.45 1.77 9.55
N ALA A 172 -13.96 1.21 10.66
CA ALA A 172 -13.84 1.85 11.97
C ALA A 172 -12.37 1.99 12.40
N LYS A 173 -11.56 0.94 12.20
CA LYS A 173 -10.14 0.94 12.52
C LYS A 173 -9.38 1.99 11.72
N ILE A 174 -9.56 2.08 10.40
CA ILE A 174 -8.85 3.10 9.59
C ILE A 174 -9.26 4.52 9.98
N SER A 175 -10.54 4.75 10.28
CA SER A 175 -11.01 6.06 10.76
C SER A 175 -10.33 6.44 12.09
N SER A 176 -10.19 5.49 13.01
CA SER A 176 -9.48 5.72 14.27
C SER A 176 -7.98 5.95 14.05
N SER A 177 -7.31 5.13 13.23
CA SER A 177 -5.86 5.24 13.00
C SER A 177 -5.47 6.54 12.30
N THR A 178 -6.28 7.00 11.34
CA THR A 178 -6.03 8.28 10.64
C THR A 178 -6.27 9.48 11.57
N GLN A 179 -7.30 9.42 12.41
CA GLN A 179 -7.53 10.43 13.46
C GLN A 179 -6.36 10.50 14.45
N GLN A 180 -5.91 9.35 14.97
CA GLN A 180 -4.77 9.28 15.89
C GLN A 180 -3.48 9.79 15.23
N LEU A 181 -3.26 9.48 13.95
CA LEU A 181 -2.11 10.01 13.23
C LEU A 181 -2.19 11.54 13.14
N SER A 182 -3.33 12.10 12.78
CA SER A 182 -3.59 13.54 12.69
C SER A 182 -3.27 14.30 13.98
N GLU A 183 -3.61 13.71 15.14
CA GLU A 183 -3.33 14.28 16.47
C GLU A 183 -1.82 14.34 16.79
N GLN A 184 -1.01 13.50 16.15
CA GLN A 184 0.45 13.44 16.32
C GLN A 184 1.23 14.27 15.30
N LEU A 185 0.54 14.99 14.41
CA LEU A 185 1.14 15.85 13.40
C LEU A 185 1.17 17.32 13.87
N ASP A 186 2.14 18.08 13.35
CA ASP A 186 2.11 19.55 13.43
C ASP A 186 0.95 20.14 12.62
N ASP A 187 0.66 21.42 12.79
CA ASP A 187 -0.49 22.06 12.15
C ASP A 187 -0.46 22.02 10.62
N ALA A 188 0.72 22.10 10.01
CA ALA A 188 0.88 22.04 8.56
C ALA A 188 0.55 20.64 8.02
N ALA A 189 1.15 19.60 8.62
CA ALA A 189 0.90 18.21 8.27
C ALA A 189 -0.53 17.75 8.65
N ARG A 190 -1.10 18.28 9.73
CA ARG A 190 -2.48 18.03 10.14
C ARG A 190 -3.48 18.55 9.10
N LYS A 191 -3.20 19.71 8.50
CA LYS A 191 -4.02 20.24 7.40
C LYS A 191 -3.98 19.32 6.17
N LEU A 192 -2.82 18.75 5.86
CA LEU A 192 -2.66 17.84 4.72
C LEU A 192 -3.39 16.51 4.90
N ILE A 193 -3.45 15.97 6.13
CA ILE A 193 -4.14 14.70 6.40
C ILE A 193 -5.67 14.86 6.60
N GLY A 194 -6.17 16.09 6.74
CA GLY A 194 -7.57 16.35 7.10
C GLY A 194 -8.59 15.70 6.15
N ASP A 195 -8.33 15.72 4.84
CA ASP A 195 -9.21 15.08 3.84
C ASP A 195 -9.23 13.55 4.00
N ILE A 196 -8.09 12.95 4.36
CA ILE A 196 -7.96 11.50 4.59
C ILE A 196 -8.76 11.10 5.85
N VAL A 197 -8.64 11.88 6.94
CA VAL A 197 -9.42 11.67 8.16
C VAL A 197 -10.92 11.75 7.87
N HIS A 198 -11.35 12.80 7.14
CA HIS A 198 -12.75 12.96 6.78
C HIS A 198 -13.28 11.78 5.96
N ARG A 199 -12.57 11.39 4.88
CA ARG A 199 -13.01 10.29 4.01
C ARG A 199 -12.96 8.93 4.68
N SER A 200 -12.02 8.69 5.60
CA SER A 200 -11.99 7.47 6.41
C SER A 200 -13.26 7.35 7.27
N GLY A 201 -13.74 8.46 7.84
CA GLY A 201 -15.02 8.51 8.54
C GLY A 201 -16.23 8.28 7.62
N GLU A 202 -16.23 8.84 6.40
CA GLU A 202 -17.29 8.60 5.43
C GLU A 202 -17.32 7.15 4.94
N LEU A 203 -16.17 6.52 4.71
CA LEU A 203 -16.07 5.08 4.40
C LEU A 203 -16.75 4.23 5.49
N HIS A 204 -16.53 4.56 6.76
CA HIS A 204 -17.18 3.86 7.86
C HIS A 204 -18.71 4.03 7.84
N LYS A 205 -19.21 5.24 7.61
CA LYS A 205 -20.65 5.50 7.46
C LYS A 205 -21.25 4.75 6.27
N MET A 206 -20.51 4.66 5.16
CA MET A 206 -20.94 3.91 3.98
C MET A 206 -20.99 2.40 4.24
N ALA A 207 -19.99 1.85 4.94
CA ALA A 207 -19.93 0.42 5.30
C ALA A 207 -21.17 -0.04 6.10
N ALA A 208 -21.72 0.84 6.94
CA ALA A 208 -22.91 0.57 7.74
C ALA A 208 -24.23 0.54 6.92
N LYS A 209 -24.23 0.98 5.66
CA LYS A 209 -25.44 0.99 4.82
C LYS A 209 -25.73 -0.42 4.29
N GLY A 210 -26.99 -0.85 4.33
CA GLY A 210 -27.41 -2.18 3.85
C GLY A 210 -27.20 -2.42 2.35
N ASP A 211 -27.01 -1.37 1.57
CA ASP A 211 -26.80 -1.40 0.12
C ASP A 211 -25.34 -1.07 -0.29
N VAL A 212 -24.38 -1.11 0.63
CA VAL A 212 -22.99 -0.69 0.36
C VAL A 212 -22.35 -1.38 -0.85
N PHE A 213 -22.71 -2.64 -1.13
CA PHE A 213 -22.19 -3.42 -2.25
C PHE A 213 -22.97 -3.24 -3.57
N ALA A 214 -24.04 -2.44 -3.59
CA ALA A 214 -24.91 -2.30 -4.76
C ALA A 214 -24.28 -1.45 -5.88
N GLY A 215 -23.22 -0.71 -5.59
CA GLY A 215 -22.56 0.18 -6.55
C GLY A 215 -21.06 0.32 -6.33
N LYS A 216 -20.45 1.23 -7.10
CA LYS A 216 -19.00 1.49 -7.10
C LYS A 216 -18.57 2.65 -6.21
N SER A 217 -19.51 3.33 -5.55
CA SER A 217 -19.21 4.53 -4.75
C SER A 217 -18.26 4.25 -3.59
N PHE A 218 -18.42 3.12 -2.89
CA PHE A 218 -17.53 2.72 -1.80
C PHE A 218 -16.13 2.43 -2.33
N GLU A 219 -16.02 1.59 -3.36
CA GLU A 219 -14.76 1.25 -4.03
C GLU A 219 -14.03 2.49 -4.56
N PHE A 220 -14.75 3.45 -5.13
CA PHE A 220 -14.19 4.71 -5.60
C PHE A 220 -13.65 5.54 -4.44
N MET A 221 -14.43 5.72 -3.36
CA MET A 221 -13.98 6.46 -2.18
C MET A 221 -12.78 5.79 -1.51
N LEU A 222 -12.74 4.46 -1.46
CA LEU A 222 -11.62 3.70 -0.91
C LEU A 222 -10.34 3.95 -1.70
N ASN A 223 -10.39 3.81 -3.03
CA ASN A 223 -9.27 4.12 -3.91
C ASN A 223 -8.79 5.56 -3.76
N MET A 224 -9.71 6.54 -3.70
CA MET A 224 -9.32 7.93 -3.52
C MET A 224 -8.63 8.18 -2.18
N THR A 225 -9.14 7.57 -1.10
CA THR A 225 -8.60 7.75 0.26
C THR A 225 -7.19 7.14 0.36
N GLU A 226 -6.98 5.97 -0.23
CA GLU A 226 -5.67 5.31 -0.30
C GLU A 226 -4.66 6.13 -1.11
N ASN A 227 -5.07 6.67 -2.28
CA ASN A 227 -4.23 7.56 -3.09
C ASN A 227 -3.86 8.86 -2.37
N ASP A 228 -4.80 9.46 -1.66
CA ASP A 228 -4.52 10.68 -0.89
C ASP A 228 -3.55 10.40 0.26
N PHE A 229 -3.63 9.22 0.88
CA PHE A 229 -2.65 8.80 1.89
C PHE A 229 -1.24 8.64 1.31
N ALA A 230 -1.09 8.06 0.12
CA ALA A 230 0.20 7.99 -0.56
C ALA A 230 0.77 9.39 -0.85
N ARG A 231 -0.06 10.29 -1.39
CA ARG A 231 0.33 11.70 -1.65
C ARG A 231 0.70 12.45 -0.38
N PHE A 232 0.00 12.19 0.72
CA PHE A 232 0.36 12.73 2.02
C PHE A 232 1.77 12.28 2.41
N ASN A 233 2.11 11.00 2.25
CA ASN A 233 3.45 10.50 2.54
C ASN A 233 4.53 11.09 1.60
N ASP A 234 4.22 11.30 0.33
CA ASP A 234 5.11 12.01 -0.61
C ASP A 234 5.39 13.44 -0.12
N ALA A 235 4.35 14.23 0.18
CA ALA A 235 4.48 15.59 0.67
C ALA A 235 5.27 15.68 1.98
N GLN A 236 5.10 14.69 2.87
CA GLN A 236 5.83 14.59 4.13
C GLN A 236 7.31 14.25 3.94
N LYS A 237 7.65 13.53 2.86
CA LYS A 237 9.04 13.25 2.51
C LYS A 237 9.73 14.48 1.91
N GLU A 238 9.03 15.24 1.06
CA GLU A 238 9.53 16.47 0.45
C GLU A 238 9.67 17.63 1.45
N GLY A 239 8.76 17.69 2.44
CA GLY A 239 8.76 18.71 3.50
C GLY A 239 9.77 18.49 4.62
N LYS A 240 10.53 17.38 4.64
CA LYS A 240 11.67 17.25 5.57
C LYS A 240 12.79 18.17 5.08
N PRO A 241 13.25 19.16 5.87
CA PRO A 241 14.54 19.78 5.58
C PRO A 241 15.57 18.66 5.58
N ALA A 242 16.46 18.66 4.60
CA ALA A 242 17.66 17.84 4.63
C ALA A 242 18.46 18.26 5.86
N THR A 243 18.18 17.67 7.02
CA THR A 243 18.97 17.87 8.23
C THR A 243 20.33 17.23 7.97
N GLU A 244 21.24 18.12 7.57
CA GLU A 244 22.64 18.27 7.99
C GLU A 244 23.44 16.99 8.24
N LYS A 245 24.58 16.96 7.52
CA LYS A 245 25.64 15.94 7.55
C LYS A 245 26.12 15.60 8.95
#